data_AF-A0A1F9ZMN8-F1
#
_entry.id   AF-A0A1F9ZMN8-F1
#
_cell.length_a   1.000
_cell.length_b   1.000
_cell.length_c   1.000
_cell.angle_alpha   90.00
_cell.angle_beta   90.00
_cell.angle_gamma   90.00
#
_symmetry.space_group_name_H-M   'P 1'
#
loop_
_entity.id
_entity.type
_entity.pdbx_description
1 polymer ?
#
loop_
_entity_poly.entity_id
_entity_poly.type
_entity_poly.pdbx_seq_one_letter_code
_entity_poly.pdbx_strand_id
1 'polypeptide(L)'
;MMFAFVFSSIKANASTEIDLMLNGSEATVNGAVWENLVPHTTATGTGTFHSFLRVQNNETERGYNHGLSVAQFDEKTSFTDPMLLSNVPTVEYEGAMYREFQLDINENDDNISMDRFQIWLTNTESLLNYNIATYSFGADARKVYDTEGFVLKLAATGGSGKREYRVLVPASLFANATEMYVVLFTEHGLTYSTSDGFEEWGVEKQTEALPTIDVIKTALTTSIGEPGGWVTYKVDILNTSDSTDPITINSLMDVVEGGTPFSISGIIFNDQELSLPTAFPFTILSGATKTVYFRQMVTGEPRTVLDVVTASGVDDENLPVSDFDDASVVITNVLPIIQVTKTASPTTVIETGQDVLFTFTVSNLSIEAVTITSLTDSVYGTLAGDADCEVGTVL
;
A
#
# COMPACT_ATOMS: atom_id res chain seq x y z
N MET A 1 59.16 -45.64 -16.30
CA MET A 1 57.69 -45.69 -16.23
C MET A 1 57.32 -46.10 -14.82
N MET A 2 56.98 -45.12 -13.99
CA MET A 2 56.47 -45.34 -12.64
C MET A 2 55.51 -44.17 -12.38
N PHE A 3 54.23 -44.41 -12.63
CA PHE A 3 53.17 -43.44 -12.34
C PHE A 3 52.98 -43.42 -10.83
N ALA A 4 53.29 -42.29 -10.21
CA ALA A 4 52.90 -42.02 -8.84
C ALA A 4 51.41 -41.63 -8.85
N PHE A 5 50.55 -42.54 -8.41
CA PHE A 5 49.17 -42.21 -8.08
C PHE A 5 49.17 -41.51 -6.72
N VAL A 6 48.87 -40.21 -6.71
CA VAL A 6 48.52 -39.48 -5.49
C VAL A 6 47.04 -39.76 -5.23
N PHE A 7 46.73 -40.64 -4.30
CA PHE A 7 45.39 -40.68 -3.72
C PHE A 7 45.26 -39.48 -2.78
N SER A 8 44.53 -38.45 -3.20
CA SER A 8 43.96 -37.48 -2.27
C SER A 8 42.84 -38.20 -1.53
N SER A 9 43.08 -38.57 -0.28
CA SER A 9 42.01 -38.99 0.61
C SER A 9 41.17 -37.75 0.93
N ILE A 10 40.14 -37.49 0.13
CA ILE A 10 39.01 -36.69 0.59
C ILE A 10 38.42 -37.49 1.74
N LYS A 11 38.64 -37.03 2.98
CA LYS A 11 37.81 -37.47 4.09
C LYS A 11 36.39 -37.04 3.71
N ALA A 12 35.56 -37.99 3.29
CA ALA A 12 34.12 -37.80 3.38
C ALA A 12 33.84 -37.49 4.85
N ASN A 13 33.46 -36.25 5.16
CA ASN A 13 32.79 -35.98 6.42
C ASN A 13 31.53 -36.86 6.37
N ALA A 14 31.41 -37.80 7.31
CA ALA A 14 30.22 -38.63 7.39
C ALA A 14 29.04 -37.68 7.67
N SER A 15 28.11 -37.59 6.72
CA SER A 15 26.86 -36.86 6.94
C SER A 15 26.03 -37.58 8.01
N THR A 16 25.40 -36.82 8.88
CA THR A 16 24.48 -37.35 9.89
C THR A 16 23.12 -37.59 9.22
N GLU A 17 22.64 -38.83 9.23
CA GLU A 17 21.30 -39.15 8.75
C GLU A 17 20.24 -38.75 9.80
N ILE A 18 19.16 -38.12 9.35
CA ILE A 18 17.97 -37.81 10.15
C ILE A 18 16.77 -38.43 9.47
N ASP A 19 16.01 -39.24 10.21
CA ASP A 19 14.80 -39.90 9.72
C ASP A 19 13.57 -39.03 9.99
N LEU A 20 12.92 -38.57 8.92
CA LEU A 20 11.68 -37.78 8.95
C LEU A 20 10.51 -38.51 8.27
N MET A 21 10.57 -39.84 8.19
CA MET A 21 9.53 -40.63 7.51
C MET A 21 8.20 -40.69 8.28
N LEU A 22 8.24 -40.45 9.60
CA LEU A 22 7.04 -40.55 10.42
C LEU A 22 6.25 -39.25 10.37
N ASN A 23 4.98 -39.34 10.00
CA ASN A 23 4.00 -38.27 10.12
C ASN A 23 4.11 -37.50 11.46
N GLY A 24 4.35 -36.19 11.40
CA GLY A 24 4.54 -35.32 12.56
C GLY A 24 5.97 -35.33 13.13
N SER A 25 6.92 -36.03 12.51
CA SER A 25 8.33 -35.95 12.88
C SER A 25 8.89 -34.58 12.56
N GLU A 26 9.76 -34.11 13.45
CA GLU A 26 10.47 -32.85 13.30
C GLU A 26 11.96 -33.05 13.58
N ALA A 27 12.81 -32.28 12.89
CA ALA A 27 14.21 -32.12 13.25
C ALA A 27 14.72 -30.69 13.00
N THR A 28 15.69 -30.26 13.80
CA THR A 28 16.45 -29.04 13.54
C THR A 28 17.75 -29.37 12.81
N VAL A 29 17.95 -28.76 11.64
CA VAL A 29 19.14 -28.94 10.78
C VAL A 29 19.74 -27.57 10.53
N ASN A 30 20.96 -27.33 11.02
CA ASN A 30 21.66 -26.05 10.85
C ASN A 30 20.79 -24.82 11.21
N GLY A 31 19.91 -24.95 12.21
CA GLY A 31 19.01 -23.91 12.70
C GLY A 31 17.65 -23.82 12.01
N ALA A 32 17.44 -24.47 10.86
CA ALA A 32 16.11 -24.60 10.26
C ALA A 32 15.34 -25.77 10.85
N VAL A 33 14.03 -25.63 10.96
CA VAL A 33 13.13 -26.69 11.42
C VAL A 33 12.55 -27.40 10.20
N TRP A 34 12.67 -28.72 10.17
CA TRP A 34 12.14 -29.59 9.13
C TRP A 34 11.04 -30.43 9.72
N GLU A 35 9.86 -30.42 9.10
CA GLU A 35 8.69 -31.13 9.62
C GLU A 35 8.01 -31.96 8.53
N ASN A 36 7.56 -33.16 8.90
CA ASN A 36 6.63 -33.98 8.14
C ASN A 36 5.19 -33.68 8.60
N LEU A 37 4.34 -33.17 7.72
CA LEU A 37 3.02 -32.61 8.05
C LEU A 37 1.90 -33.67 8.20
N VAL A 38 0.91 -33.39 9.06
CA VAL A 38 -0.31 -34.21 9.26
C VAL A 38 -1.55 -33.32 9.39
N PRO A 39 -2.70 -33.63 8.76
CA PRO A 39 -2.93 -34.65 7.73
C PRO A 39 -2.69 -34.09 6.31
N HIS A 40 -2.24 -34.97 5.41
CA HIS A 40 -2.07 -34.77 3.95
C HIS A 40 -3.39 -34.43 3.19
N THR A 41 -4.44 -33.95 3.87
CA THR A 41 -5.82 -33.86 3.37
C THR A 41 -6.26 -32.49 2.89
N THR A 42 -5.45 -31.44 3.00
CA THR A 42 -5.71 -30.24 2.19
C THR A 42 -5.16 -30.51 0.80
N ALA A 43 -6.02 -31.07 -0.06
CA ALA A 43 -5.78 -31.08 -1.50
C ALA A 43 -5.39 -29.66 -1.93
N THR A 44 -4.19 -29.48 -2.47
CA THR A 44 -3.81 -28.20 -3.07
C THR A 44 -4.42 -28.17 -4.47
N GLY A 45 -5.75 -28.06 -4.51
CA GLY A 45 -6.46 -27.66 -5.71
C GLY A 45 -5.99 -26.27 -6.12
N THR A 46 -5.01 -26.20 -7.02
CA THR A 46 -4.58 -25.04 -7.84
C THR A 46 -4.49 -23.67 -7.17
N GLY A 47 -4.38 -23.57 -5.83
CA GLY A 47 -4.62 -22.29 -5.15
C GLY A 47 -3.99 -22.08 -3.78
N THR A 48 -3.22 -23.02 -3.22
CA THR A 48 -2.59 -22.85 -1.88
C THR A 48 -1.09 -23.19 -1.84
N PHE A 49 -0.61 -24.02 -2.76
CA PHE A 49 0.82 -24.33 -2.96
C PHE A 49 1.29 -23.64 -4.24
N HIS A 50 2.19 -22.67 -4.10
CA HIS A 50 2.80 -21.99 -5.23
C HIS A 50 4.14 -22.66 -5.54
N SER A 51 4.08 -23.73 -6.34
CA SER A 51 5.27 -24.41 -6.87
C SER A 51 6.07 -23.46 -7.76
N PHE A 52 7.38 -23.40 -7.55
CA PHE A 52 8.31 -22.59 -8.35
C PHE A 52 9.53 -23.38 -8.83
N LEU A 53 9.75 -24.59 -8.31
CA LEU A 53 10.78 -25.51 -8.77
C LEU A 53 10.23 -26.93 -8.88
N ARG A 54 10.51 -27.61 -9.99
CA ARG A 54 10.41 -29.07 -10.10
C ARG A 54 11.69 -29.68 -10.63
N VAL A 55 12.13 -30.75 -10.00
CA VAL A 55 13.20 -31.62 -10.48
C VAL A 55 12.63 -33.01 -10.80
N GLN A 56 13.25 -33.72 -11.74
CA GLN A 56 12.80 -35.04 -12.14
C GLN A 56 13.96 -35.84 -12.77
N ASN A 57 14.45 -36.86 -12.08
CA ASN A 57 15.38 -37.84 -12.67
C ASN A 57 15.43 -39.14 -11.86
N ASN A 58 15.85 -40.24 -12.50
CA ASN A 58 16.10 -41.51 -11.81
C ASN A 58 17.48 -41.52 -11.14
N GLU A 59 17.62 -42.33 -10.08
CA GLU A 59 18.84 -42.52 -9.28
C GLU A 59 19.26 -41.29 -8.47
N THR A 60 19.40 -40.13 -9.11
CA THR A 60 19.75 -38.86 -8.48
C THR A 60 19.15 -37.73 -9.30
N GLU A 61 18.59 -36.74 -8.60
CA GLU A 61 18.09 -35.53 -9.22
C GLU A 61 18.57 -34.30 -8.45
N ARG A 62 18.78 -33.21 -9.19
CA ARG A 62 19.12 -31.92 -8.60
C ARG A 62 18.65 -30.78 -9.48
N GLY A 63 18.51 -29.62 -8.86
CA GLY A 63 18.23 -28.42 -9.62
C GLY A 63 17.86 -27.24 -8.76
N TYR A 64 17.55 -26.14 -9.43
CA TYR A 64 17.21 -24.88 -8.79
C TYR A 64 16.38 -23.96 -9.70
N ASN A 65 15.69 -22.99 -9.10
CA ASN A 65 14.76 -22.11 -9.80
C ASN A 65 15.48 -20.97 -10.56
N HIS A 66 16.05 -21.30 -11.72
CA HIS A 66 16.90 -20.39 -12.50
C HIS A 66 16.18 -19.39 -13.42
N GLY A 67 14.87 -19.51 -13.64
CA GLY A 67 14.08 -18.57 -14.44
C GLY A 67 14.21 -18.70 -15.96
N LEU A 68 14.70 -19.84 -16.48
CA LEU A 68 15.06 -19.97 -17.89
C LEU A 68 14.44 -21.22 -18.52
N SER A 69 14.23 -21.19 -19.83
CA SER A 69 13.70 -22.34 -20.60
C SER A 69 14.74 -23.42 -20.91
N VAL A 70 15.91 -23.36 -20.26
CA VAL A 70 17.06 -24.25 -20.47
C VAL A 70 17.50 -24.78 -19.11
N ALA A 71 17.56 -26.10 -18.96
CA ALA A 71 18.00 -26.75 -17.72
C ALA A 71 19.52 -26.71 -17.59
N GLN A 72 20.02 -26.63 -16.35
CA GLN A 72 21.43 -26.91 -16.07
C GLN A 72 21.64 -28.36 -15.64
N PHE A 73 20.67 -28.93 -14.94
CA PHE A 73 20.66 -30.27 -14.38
C PHE A 73 19.36 -30.99 -14.74
N ASP A 74 18.58 -31.39 -13.72
CA ASP A 74 17.39 -32.23 -13.83
C ASP A 74 16.10 -31.40 -13.69
N GLU A 75 16.18 -30.07 -13.86
CA GLU A 75 15.03 -29.19 -13.73
C GLU A 75 14.00 -29.42 -14.84
N LYS A 76 12.71 -29.40 -14.46
CA LYS A 76 11.63 -29.20 -15.41
C LYS A 76 11.62 -27.72 -15.80
N THR A 77 12.12 -27.36 -16.98
CA THR A 77 12.29 -25.94 -17.39
C THR A 77 11.02 -25.10 -17.45
N SER A 78 9.82 -25.70 -17.33
CA SER A 78 8.55 -25.00 -17.18
C SER A 78 8.15 -24.72 -15.71
N PHE A 79 8.99 -25.11 -14.76
CA PHE A 79 8.81 -24.96 -13.31
C PHE A 79 10.17 -24.63 -12.70
N THR A 80 10.74 -23.50 -13.10
CA THR A 80 11.96 -22.94 -12.53
C THR A 80 11.74 -21.44 -12.36
N ASP A 81 10.63 -21.05 -11.78
CA ASP A 81 10.19 -19.66 -11.75
C ASP A 81 11.07 -18.81 -10.81
N PRO A 82 11.48 -17.60 -11.21
CA PRO A 82 12.13 -16.67 -10.30
C PRO A 82 11.23 -16.43 -9.08
N MET A 83 11.81 -16.50 -7.88
CA MET A 83 11.08 -16.27 -6.65
C MET A 83 11.53 -14.96 -6.02
N LEU A 84 10.62 -13.99 -5.87
CA LEU A 84 10.91 -12.79 -5.08
C LEU A 84 11.02 -13.14 -3.60
N LEU A 85 11.95 -12.51 -2.91
CA LEU A 85 12.09 -12.66 -1.47
C LEU A 85 10.83 -12.17 -0.73
N SER A 86 10.14 -11.14 -1.22
CA SER A 86 8.85 -10.69 -0.66
C SER A 86 7.78 -11.77 -0.72
N ASN A 87 7.79 -12.61 -1.75
CA ASN A 87 6.79 -13.67 -1.96
C ASN A 87 7.02 -14.90 -1.07
N VAL A 88 8.16 -15.01 -0.37
CA VAL A 88 8.40 -16.13 0.56
C VAL A 88 7.76 -15.81 1.91
N PRO A 89 6.75 -16.57 2.34
CA PRO A 89 5.98 -16.29 3.55
C PRO A 89 6.86 -16.27 4.80
N THR A 90 6.52 -15.39 5.75
CA THR A 90 7.08 -15.43 7.10
C THR A 90 6.04 -15.95 8.09
N VAL A 91 6.43 -16.91 8.93
CA VAL A 91 5.57 -17.55 9.93
C VAL A 91 6.21 -17.47 11.31
N GLU A 92 5.39 -17.33 12.36
CA GLU A 92 5.85 -17.46 13.74
C GLU A 92 5.77 -18.93 14.17
N TYR A 93 6.88 -19.47 14.66
CA TYR A 93 6.96 -20.83 15.19
C TYR A 93 7.75 -20.80 16.50
N GLU A 94 7.16 -21.34 17.58
CA GLU A 94 7.73 -21.35 18.94
C GLU A 94 8.30 -19.99 19.42
N GLY A 95 7.70 -18.88 18.99
CA GLY A 95 8.11 -17.52 19.39
C GLY A 95 9.27 -16.92 18.58
N ALA A 96 9.66 -17.54 17.46
CA ALA A 96 10.62 -16.98 16.51
C ALA A 96 10.01 -16.91 15.09
N MET A 97 10.49 -15.95 14.29
CA MET A 97 10.05 -15.77 12.90
C MET A 97 10.90 -16.59 11.95
N TYR A 98 10.25 -17.26 11.01
CA TYR A 98 10.88 -18.12 10.00
C TYR A 98 10.32 -17.80 8.61
N ARG A 99 11.11 -18.04 7.58
CA ARG A 99 10.61 -18.14 6.21
C ARG A 99 10.28 -19.60 5.90
N GLU A 100 9.09 -19.83 5.34
CA GLU A 100 8.58 -21.18 5.08
C GLU A 100 8.75 -21.59 3.61
N PHE A 101 9.32 -22.77 3.40
CA PHE A 101 9.37 -23.48 2.13
C PHE A 101 8.67 -24.82 2.27
N GLN A 102 8.08 -25.32 1.20
CA GLN A 102 7.29 -26.55 1.19
C GLN A 102 7.77 -27.49 0.10
N LEU A 103 7.76 -28.78 0.39
CA LEU A 103 8.14 -29.85 -0.53
C LEU A 103 6.98 -30.84 -0.68
N ASP A 104 6.62 -31.08 -1.93
CA ASP A 104 5.77 -32.17 -2.41
C ASP A 104 6.69 -33.24 -3.00
N ILE A 105 6.68 -34.44 -2.40
CA ILE A 105 7.46 -35.59 -2.88
C ILE A 105 6.51 -36.50 -3.64
N ASN A 106 6.82 -36.74 -4.91
CA ASN A 106 6.01 -37.58 -5.75
C ASN A 106 6.88 -38.64 -6.41
N GLU A 107 7.24 -39.66 -5.63
CA GLU A 107 8.08 -40.80 -6.03
C GLU A 107 7.34 -42.13 -5.95
N ASN A 108 7.84 -43.15 -6.63
CA ASN A 108 7.29 -44.52 -6.55
C ASN A 108 7.92 -45.36 -5.44
N ASP A 109 9.04 -44.91 -4.88
CA ASP A 109 9.75 -45.58 -3.78
C ASP A 109 9.15 -45.25 -2.41
N ASP A 110 9.46 -46.04 -1.39
CA ASP A 110 8.98 -45.78 -0.02
C ASP A 110 9.62 -44.53 0.60
N ASN A 111 10.85 -44.19 0.16
CA ASN A 111 11.65 -43.10 0.71
C ASN A 111 12.68 -42.59 -0.30
N ILE A 112 13.10 -41.35 -0.07
CA ILE A 112 14.11 -40.62 -0.83
C ILE A 112 15.05 -39.91 0.15
N SER A 113 16.31 -39.72 -0.24
CA SER A 113 17.24 -38.88 0.52
C SER A 113 17.17 -37.43 0.03
N MET A 114 17.11 -36.50 0.97
CA MET A 114 17.51 -35.11 0.76
C MET A 114 19.00 -35.00 1.11
N ASP A 115 19.84 -34.92 0.09
CA ASP A 115 21.30 -34.86 0.27
C ASP A 115 21.82 -33.42 0.27
N ARG A 116 21.05 -32.50 -0.33
CA ARG A 116 21.30 -31.08 -0.20
C ARG A 116 20.04 -30.25 -0.36
N PHE A 117 19.88 -29.28 0.52
CA PHE A 117 18.98 -28.17 0.35
C PHE A 117 19.71 -26.88 0.71
N GLN A 118 19.65 -25.89 -0.18
CA GLN A 118 20.26 -24.59 0.03
C GLN A 118 19.31 -23.47 -0.33
N ILE A 119 19.37 -22.40 0.46
CA ILE A 119 18.72 -21.13 0.14
C ILE A 119 19.79 -20.08 -0.14
N TRP A 120 19.62 -19.38 -1.25
CA TRP A 120 20.48 -18.31 -1.72
C TRP A 120 19.67 -17.05 -1.99
N LEU A 121 20.33 -15.89 -1.94
CA LEU A 121 19.76 -14.62 -2.33
C LEU A 121 20.57 -13.97 -3.44
N THR A 122 19.89 -13.32 -4.39
CA THR A 122 20.51 -12.61 -5.50
C THR A 122 19.66 -11.40 -5.94
N ASN A 123 20.29 -10.47 -6.63
CA ASN A 123 19.61 -9.39 -7.35
C ASN A 123 19.36 -9.72 -8.83
N THR A 124 19.77 -10.90 -9.27
CA THR A 124 19.60 -11.37 -10.64
C THR A 124 18.40 -12.31 -10.71
N GLU A 125 17.40 -11.94 -11.51
CA GLU A 125 16.17 -12.72 -11.70
C GLU A 125 16.44 -14.13 -12.27
N SER A 126 17.53 -14.30 -13.03
CA SER A 126 17.91 -15.59 -13.61
C SER A 126 19.39 -15.89 -13.42
N LEU A 127 19.71 -17.08 -12.89
CA LEU A 127 21.08 -17.57 -12.67
C LEU A 127 21.25 -18.92 -13.36
N LEU A 128 22.31 -19.12 -14.15
CA LEU A 128 22.58 -20.40 -14.82
C LEU A 128 24.04 -20.84 -14.67
N ASN A 129 24.55 -20.77 -13.43
CA ASN A 129 25.98 -20.90 -13.14
C ASN A 129 26.29 -21.66 -11.84
N TYR A 130 25.37 -22.50 -11.36
CA TYR A 130 25.62 -23.28 -10.14
C TYR A 130 26.79 -24.25 -10.34
N ASN A 131 27.80 -24.20 -9.48
CA ASN A 131 28.96 -25.06 -9.57
C ASN A 131 28.88 -26.21 -8.56
N ILE A 132 28.61 -27.43 -9.03
CA ILE A 132 28.51 -28.64 -8.20
C ILE A 132 29.81 -29.02 -7.48
N ALA A 133 30.98 -28.61 -7.99
CA ALA A 133 32.25 -28.93 -7.32
C ALA A 133 32.44 -28.11 -6.04
N THR A 134 31.83 -26.91 -5.99
CA THR A 134 31.89 -26.01 -4.84
C THR A 134 30.54 -25.81 -4.14
N TYR A 135 29.48 -26.42 -4.67
CA TYR A 135 28.09 -26.24 -4.26
C TYR A 135 27.74 -24.76 -4.02
N SER A 136 27.97 -23.95 -5.06
CA SER A 136 27.91 -22.49 -4.97
C SER A 136 27.66 -21.79 -6.31
N PHE A 137 27.00 -20.63 -6.25
CA PHE A 137 26.88 -19.64 -7.34
C PHE A 137 28.05 -18.64 -7.38
N GLY A 138 29.07 -18.81 -6.54
CA GLY A 138 30.20 -17.89 -6.46
C GLY A 138 29.80 -16.54 -5.87
N ALA A 139 30.11 -15.45 -6.58
CA ALA A 139 29.81 -14.09 -6.13
C ALA A 139 28.41 -13.60 -6.56
N ASP A 140 27.72 -14.35 -7.41
CA ASP A 140 26.45 -13.91 -8.02
C ASP A 140 25.23 -14.16 -7.11
N ALA A 141 25.40 -14.97 -6.05
CA ALA A 141 24.40 -15.14 -5.00
C ALA A 141 25.04 -15.37 -3.64
N ARG A 142 24.37 -14.90 -2.58
CA ARG A 142 24.76 -15.10 -1.18
C ARG A 142 24.04 -16.31 -0.61
N LYS A 143 24.78 -17.27 -0.05
CA LYS A 143 24.18 -18.41 0.65
C LYS A 143 23.60 -17.96 1.99
N VAL A 144 22.35 -18.30 2.24
CA VAL A 144 21.64 -18.04 3.50
C VAL A 144 21.55 -19.30 4.36
N TYR A 145 21.33 -20.45 3.72
CA TYR A 145 21.14 -21.72 4.41
C TYR A 145 21.70 -22.89 3.59
N ASP A 146 22.15 -23.95 4.28
CA ASP A 146 22.68 -25.18 3.72
C ASP A 146 22.42 -26.35 4.69
N THR A 147 22.02 -27.52 4.18
CA THR A 147 21.94 -28.76 4.97
C THR A 147 23.28 -29.48 5.09
N GLU A 148 24.40 -28.85 4.67
CA GLU A 148 25.75 -29.40 4.78
C GLU A 148 26.00 -30.14 6.10
N GLY A 149 26.49 -31.37 5.99
CA GLY A 149 26.76 -32.26 7.12
C GLY A 149 25.60 -33.18 7.50
N PHE A 150 24.43 -33.05 6.85
CA PHE A 150 23.25 -33.87 7.10
C PHE A 150 22.69 -34.49 5.82
N VAL A 151 22.01 -35.62 5.97
CA VAL A 151 21.15 -36.23 4.96
C VAL A 151 19.80 -36.50 5.62
N LEU A 152 18.70 -36.10 4.99
CA LEU A 152 17.36 -36.34 5.53
C LEU A 152 16.73 -37.50 4.77
N LYS A 153 16.22 -38.48 5.51
CA LYS A 153 15.45 -39.58 4.94
C LYS A 153 13.98 -39.21 5.00
N LEU A 154 13.37 -39.03 3.83
CA LEU A 154 12.02 -38.53 3.67
C LEU A 154 11.13 -39.67 3.15
N ALA A 155 9.94 -39.83 3.72
CA ALA A 155 8.89 -40.68 3.16
C ALA A 155 8.37 -40.11 1.83
N ALA A 156 8.23 -40.97 0.83
CA ALA A 156 7.75 -40.67 -0.52
C ALA A 156 6.28 -41.11 -0.74
N THR A 157 5.47 -41.09 0.33
CA THR A 157 4.13 -41.70 0.34
C THR A 157 2.97 -40.73 0.09
N GLY A 158 3.25 -39.47 -0.23
CA GLY A 158 2.28 -38.37 -0.32
C GLY A 158 1.44 -38.38 -1.61
N GLY A 159 2.13 -38.57 -2.74
CA GLY A 159 1.56 -38.48 -4.09
C GLY A 159 1.26 -37.02 -4.49
N SER A 160 1.47 -36.70 -5.77
CA SER A 160 1.46 -35.32 -6.31
C SER A 160 0.27 -34.44 -5.87
N GLY A 161 0.56 -33.15 -5.68
CA GLY A 161 -0.38 -32.10 -5.32
C GLY A 161 -0.64 -32.03 -3.82
N LYS A 162 0.36 -32.33 -3.00
CA LYS A 162 0.27 -32.31 -1.54
C LYS A 162 1.60 -31.87 -0.95
N ARG A 163 1.56 -31.00 0.05
CA ARG A 163 2.76 -30.63 0.80
C ARG A 163 3.01 -31.67 1.89
N GLU A 164 4.02 -32.51 1.74
CA GLU A 164 4.40 -33.48 2.78
C GLU A 164 5.33 -32.84 3.80
N TYR A 165 6.24 -31.97 3.36
CA TYR A 165 7.23 -31.35 4.23
C TYR A 165 7.14 -29.83 4.20
N ARG A 166 7.40 -29.23 5.36
CA ARG A 166 7.73 -27.82 5.48
C ARG A 166 9.12 -27.63 6.08
N VAL A 167 9.79 -26.58 5.63
CA VAL A 167 11.11 -26.16 6.10
C VAL A 167 11.01 -24.71 6.55
N LEU A 168 11.26 -24.49 7.83
CA LEU A 168 11.25 -23.19 8.47
C LEU A 168 12.69 -22.71 8.62
N VAL A 169 13.13 -21.83 7.71
CA VAL A 169 14.48 -21.23 7.76
C VAL A 169 14.44 -19.94 8.58
N PRO A 170 15.27 -19.76 9.63
CA PRO A 170 15.16 -18.61 10.51
C PRO A 170 15.18 -17.28 9.75
N ALA A 171 14.19 -16.42 9.99
CA ALA A 171 14.07 -15.13 9.31
C ALA A 171 15.29 -14.22 9.60
N SER A 172 15.96 -14.44 10.73
CA SER A 172 17.21 -13.75 11.09
C SER A 172 18.36 -13.98 10.10
N LEU A 173 18.37 -15.09 9.36
CA LEU A 173 19.37 -15.35 8.32
C LEU A 173 19.15 -14.45 7.08
N PHE A 174 17.93 -13.94 6.91
CA PHE A 174 17.54 -13.00 5.86
C PHE A 174 17.60 -11.54 6.32
N ALA A 175 17.94 -11.27 7.58
CA ALA A 175 17.98 -9.92 8.11
C ALA A 175 18.96 -9.04 7.33
N ASN A 176 18.53 -7.81 7.01
CA ASN A 176 19.29 -6.85 6.19
C ASN A 176 19.60 -7.34 4.76
N ALA A 177 18.85 -8.31 4.23
CA ALA A 177 18.93 -8.64 2.82
C ALA A 177 18.59 -7.41 1.97
N THR A 178 19.45 -7.12 1.00
CA THR A 178 19.21 -6.11 -0.04
C THR A 178 18.93 -6.78 -1.40
N GLU A 179 19.03 -8.11 -1.43
CA GLU A 179 18.75 -8.94 -2.59
C GLU A 179 17.25 -9.14 -2.79
N MET A 180 16.79 -9.06 -4.03
CA MET A 180 15.37 -9.16 -4.37
C MET A 180 14.86 -10.59 -4.53
N TYR A 181 15.70 -11.54 -4.92
CA TYR A 181 15.30 -12.89 -5.32
C TYR A 181 15.86 -13.96 -4.39
N VAL A 182 15.09 -15.04 -4.25
CA VAL A 182 15.45 -16.30 -3.58
C VAL A 182 15.72 -17.36 -4.63
N VAL A 183 16.83 -18.08 -4.44
CA VAL A 183 17.14 -19.29 -5.22
C VAL A 183 17.25 -20.48 -4.26
N LEU A 184 16.40 -21.48 -4.49
CA LEU A 184 16.41 -22.77 -3.80
C LEU A 184 17.14 -23.78 -4.68
N PHE A 185 18.20 -24.37 -4.15
CA PHE A 185 18.86 -25.53 -4.77
C PHE A 185 18.55 -26.78 -3.97
N THR A 186 18.21 -27.87 -4.67
CA THR A 186 17.94 -29.18 -4.09
C THR A 186 18.76 -30.27 -4.78
N GLU A 187 19.16 -31.29 -4.03
CA GLU A 187 19.79 -32.53 -4.53
C GLU A 187 19.28 -33.70 -3.71
N HIS A 188 18.73 -34.70 -4.42
CA HIS A 188 18.14 -35.90 -3.86
C HIS A 188 18.77 -37.15 -4.47
N GLY A 189 18.62 -38.29 -3.79
CA GLY A 189 18.93 -39.60 -4.38
C GLY A 189 20.35 -40.13 -4.16
N LEU A 190 21.28 -39.38 -3.53
CA LEU A 190 22.66 -39.87 -3.34
C LEU A 190 22.75 -40.98 -2.30
N THR A 191 21.85 -40.99 -1.31
CA THR A 191 21.81 -41.99 -0.24
C THR A 191 20.66 -42.99 -0.40
N TYR A 192 19.45 -42.49 -0.68
CA TYR A 192 18.26 -43.27 -1.02
C TYR A 192 17.73 -42.73 -2.36
N SER A 193 17.84 -43.56 -3.41
CA SER A 193 17.65 -43.16 -4.81
C SER A 193 16.27 -42.59 -5.12
N THR A 194 16.22 -41.78 -6.18
CA THR A 194 15.00 -41.27 -6.79
C THR A 194 14.46 -42.21 -7.88
N SER A 195 13.16 -42.10 -8.21
CA SER A 195 12.50 -42.82 -9.30
C SER A 195 12.09 -41.87 -10.44
N ASP A 196 11.08 -42.22 -11.25
CA ASP A 196 10.61 -41.37 -12.36
C ASP A 196 9.63 -40.27 -11.93
N GLY A 197 9.48 -40.11 -10.61
CA GLY A 197 8.74 -39.07 -9.92
C GLY A 197 9.22 -37.65 -10.17
N PHE A 198 8.58 -36.68 -9.54
CA PHE A 198 9.13 -35.32 -9.51
C PHE A 198 8.94 -34.72 -8.13
N GLU A 199 9.97 -34.02 -7.66
CA GLU A 199 9.93 -33.31 -6.40
C GLU A 199 9.59 -31.84 -6.68
N GLU A 200 8.49 -31.37 -6.09
CA GLU A 200 8.07 -29.98 -6.25
C GLU A 200 8.39 -29.16 -5.00
N TRP A 201 9.10 -28.06 -5.22
CA TRP A 201 9.30 -27.05 -4.19
C TRP A 201 8.39 -25.85 -4.43
N GLY A 202 7.79 -25.38 -3.35
CA GLY A 202 6.87 -24.26 -3.36
C GLY A 202 6.91 -23.48 -2.05
N VAL A 203 6.02 -22.49 -1.98
CA VAL A 203 5.68 -21.76 -0.75
C VAL A 203 4.17 -21.80 -0.54
N GLU A 204 3.73 -21.55 0.68
CA GLU A 204 2.32 -21.24 0.90
C GLU A 204 1.97 -19.96 0.13
N LYS A 205 0.90 -20.02 -0.67
CA LYS A 205 0.40 -18.82 -1.35
C LYS A 205 -0.06 -17.83 -0.29
N GLN A 206 0.71 -16.77 -0.05
CA GLN A 206 0.24 -15.65 0.74
C GLN A 206 -0.91 -14.98 -0.04
N THR A 207 -2.07 -14.90 0.59
CA THR A 207 -3.08 -13.93 0.15
C THR A 207 -2.58 -12.57 0.59
N GLU A 208 -2.21 -11.74 -0.38
CA GLU A 208 -1.83 -10.34 -0.13
C GLU A 208 -2.92 -9.65 0.71
N ALA A 209 -2.50 -8.87 1.70
CA ALA A 209 -3.43 -8.10 2.50
C ALA A 209 -4.02 -7.00 1.62
N LEU A 210 -5.32 -6.74 1.72
CA LEU A 210 -5.90 -5.65 0.94
C LEU A 210 -5.38 -4.32 1.47
N PRO A 211 -4.96 -3.39 0.60
CA PRO A 211 -4.50 -2.09 1.04
C PRO A 211 -5.64 -1.29 1.66
N THR A 212 -5.34 -0.51 2.70
CA THR A 212 -6.33 0.34 3.37
C THR A 212 -5.79 1.74 3.60
N ILE A 213 -6.68 2.74 3.49
CA ILE A 213 -6.40 4.13 3.84
C ILE A 213 -7.53 4.68 4.72
N ASP A 214 -7.23 5.74 5.45
CA ASP A 214 -8.19 6.57 6.20
C ASP A 214 -8.02 8.03 5.75
N VAL A 215 -9.10 8.66 5.30
CA VAL A 215 -9.14 10.03 4.81
C VAL A 215 -9.90 10.90 5.82
N ILE A 216 -9.32 12.05 6.18
CA ILE A 216 -9.99 13.05 7.01
C ILE A 216 -9.97 14.38 6.29
N LYS A 217 -11.14 14.98 6.10
CA LYS A 217 -11.31 16.32 5.54
C LYS A 217 -11.70 17.29 6.64
N THR A 218 -11.09 18.48 6.64
CA THR A 218 -11.41 19.52 7.61
C THR A 218 -11.52 20.87 6.92
N ALA A 219 -12.67 21.54 7.04
CA ALA A 219 -12.81 22.94 6.67
C ALA A 219 -12.10 23.82 7.70
N LEU A 220 -11.12 24.63 7.27
CA LEU A 220 -10.42 25.55 8.17
C LEU A 220 -11.27 26.79 8.52
N THR A 221 -12.27 27.08 7.68
CA THR A 221 -13.29 28.11 7.94
C THR A 221 -14.64 27.43 8.00
N THR A 222 -15.26 27.38 9.17
CA THR A 222 -16.55 26.67 9.38
C THR A 222 -17.77 27.55 9.12
N SER A 223 -17.60 28.86 8.98
CA SER A 223 -18.68 29.79 8.65
C SER A 223 -18.23 31.00 7.85
N ILE A 224 -19.02 31.39 6.86
CA ILE A 224 -18.80 32.57 6.02
C ILE A 224 -20.12 33.33 5.86
N GLY A 225 -20.06 34.66 5.78
CA GLY A 225 -21.25 35.46 5.46
C GLY A 225 -21.64 35.29 4.00
N GLU A 226 -22.94 35.36 3.70
CA GLU A 226 -23.40 35.48 2.31
C GLU A 226 -22.79 36.73 1.63
N PRO A 227 -22.47 36.67 0.33
CA PRO A 227 -22.81 35.61 -0.63
C PRO A 227 -21.87 34.39 -0.60
N GLY A 228 -20.96 34.31 0.37
CA GLY A 228 -19.95 33.27 0.52
C GLY A 228 -18.53 33.76 0.21
N GLY A 229 -17.63 32.83 -0.12
CA GLY A 229 -16.21 33.10 -0.31
C GLY A 229 -15.37 31.84 -0.46
N TRP A 230 -14.05 32.03 -0.57
CA TRP A 230 -13.09 30.94 -0.62
C TRP A 230 -12.92 30.30 0.76
N VAL A 231 -13.00 28.97 0.81
CA VAL A 231 -12.72 28.16 1.99
C VAL A 231 -11.50 27.29 1.71
N THR A 232 -10.58 27.23 2.67
CA THR A 232 -9.43 26.32 2.64
C THR A 232 -9.78 25.04 3.37
N TYR A 233 -9.51 23.90 2.74
CA TYR A 233 -9.67 22.58 3.32
C TYR A 233 -8.32 21.93 3.56
N LYS A 234 -8.22 21.21 4.69
CA LYS A 234 -7.13 20.28 5.00
C LYS A 234 -7.61 18.87 4.71
N VAL A 235 -6.78 18.06 4.06
CA VAL A 235 -7.03 16.63 3.84
C VAL A 235 -5.84 15.86 4.41
N ASP A 236 -6.09 15.01 5.40
CA ASP A 236 -5.12 14.06 5.93
C ASP A 236 -5.44 12.68 5.34
N ILE A 237 -4.44 12.01 4.76
CA ILE A 237 -4.55 10.68 4.19
C ILE A 237 -3.56 9.78 4.93
N LEU A 238 -4.06 8.86 5.74
CA LEU A 238 -3.27 7.86 6.47
C LEU A 238 -3.27 6.56 5.69
N ASN A 239 -2.10 5.98 5.45
CA ASN A 239 -1.99 4.59 5.02
C ASN A 239 -2.17 3.69 6.25
N THR A 240 -3.27 2.94 6.29
CA THR A 240 -3.65 2.04 7.39
C THR A 240 -3.40 0.57 7.07
N SER A 241 -2.79 0.23 5.92
CA SER A 241 -2.40 -1.14 5.57
C SER A 241 -1.53 -1.79 6.66
N ASP A 242 -1.84 -3.05 6.99
CA ASP A 242 -0.93 -3.89 7.75
C ASP A 242 0.37 -4.10 6.94
N SER A 243 1.52 -4.26 7.61
CA SER A 243 2.86 -4.46 7.00
C SER A 243 3.60 -3.19 6.52
N THR A 244 4.70 -3.33 5.77
CA THR A 244 5.51 -2.23 5.21
C THR A 244 5.00 -1.73 3.84
N ASP A 245 3.77 -2.10 3.48
CA ASP A 245 3.12 -1.84 2.19
C ASP A 245 2.95 -0.32 1.91
N PRO A 246 3.60 0.22 0.86
CA PRO A 246 3.46 1.61 0.46
C PRO A 246 2.30 1.85 -0.53
N ILE A 247 1.40 2.77 -0.20
CA ILE A 247 0.29 3.14 -1.10
C ILE A 247 0.64 4.36 -1.96
N THR A 248 0.46 4.24 -3.27
CA THR A 248 0.55 5.36 -4.21
C THR A 248 -0.83 5.96 -4.50
N ILE A 249 -1.07 7.18 -4.04
CA ILE A 249 -2.29 7.94 -4.32
C ILE A 249 -2.20 8.53 -5.73
N ASN A 250 -3.13 8.14 -6.59
CA ASN A 250 -3.16 8.49 -8.01
C ASN A 250 -4.41 9.28 -8.42
N SER A 251 -5.38 9.44 -7.52
CA SER A 251 -6.54 10.31 -7.72
C SER A 251 -6.98 11.00 -6.41
N LEU A 252 -7.30 12.29 -6.51
CA LEU A 252 -8.03 13.04 -5.49
C LEU A 252 -9.19 13.77 -6.19
N MET A 253 -10.40 13.42 -5.81
CA MET A 253 -11.64 13.96 -6.36
C MET A 253 -12.41 14.68 -5.26
N ASP A 254 -13.12 15.75 -5.64
CA ASP A 254 -13.87 16.60 -4.72
C ASP A 254 -15.30 16.80 -5.23
N VAL A 255 -16.26 16.89 -4.31
CA VAL A 255 -17.70 17.02 -4.59
C VAL A 255 -18.34 17.98 -3.60
N VAL A 256 -18.79 19.13 -4.10
CA VAL A 256 -19.56 20.10 -3.31
C VAL A 256 -21.06 19.86 -3.50
N GLU A 257 -21.80 19.72 -2.39
CA GLU A 257 -23.27 19.52 -2.31
C GLU A 257 -23.83 18.40 -3.21
N GLY A 258 -23.08 17.30 -3.37
CA GLY A 258 -23.48 16.18 -4.23
C GLY A 258 -23.47 16.53 -5.73
N GLY A 259 -22.77 17.59 -6.12
CA GLY A 259 -22.59 18.00 -7.52
C GLY A 259 -21.69 17.05 -8.32
N THR A 260 -21.23 17.53 -9.49
CA THR A 260 -20.32 16.76 -10.33
C THR A 260 -18.93 16.68 -9.69
N PRO A 261 -18.35 15.47 -9.50
CA PRO A 261 -16.99 15.33 -9.03
C PRO A 261 -15.97 16.01 -9.94
N PHE A 262 -14.98 16.68 -9.36
CA PHE A 262 -13.86 17.27 -10.10
C PHE A 262 -12.53 16.91 -9.44
N SER A 263 -11.46 16.86 -10.22
CA SER A 263 -10.13 16.50 -9.71
C SER A 263 -9.47 17.70 -9.01
N ILE A 264 -8.95 17.47 -7.81
CA ILE A 264 -8.13 18.43 -7.06
C ILE A 264 -6.64 18.07 -7.09
N SER A 265 -6.25 16.94 -7.69
CA SER A 265 -4.88 16.43 -7.74
C SER A 265 -3.83 17.44 -8.24
N GLY A 266 -4.22 18.38 -9.11
CA GLY A 266 -3.33 19.42 -9.65
C GLY A 266 -3.31 20.74 -8.87
N ILE A 267 -4.09 20.88 -7.81
CA ILE A 267 -4.30 22.14 -7.07
C ILE A 267 -4.17 21.96 -5.55
N ILE A 268 -3.28 21.06 -5.14
CA ILE A 268 -2.98 20.73 -3.75
C ILE A 268 -1.62 21.28 -3.29
N PHE A 269 -1.53 21.62 -2.00
CA PHE A 269 -0.40 22.29 -1.38
C PHE A 269 0.00 21.60 -0.08
N ASN A 270 1.27 21.69 0.30
CA ASN A 270 1.81 21.14 1.55
C ASN A 270 1.61 22.08 2.76
N ASP A 271 1.08 23.28 2.55
CA ASP A 271 0.89 24.32 3.57
C ASP A 271 -0.48 25.00 3.46
N GLN A 272 -0.97 25.51 4.60
CA GLN A 272 -2.28 26.17 4.71
C GLN A 272 -2.40 27.46 3.89
N GLU A 273 -1.28 28.15 3.68
CA GLU A 273 -1.21 29.39 2.89
C GLU A 273 -1.27 29.14 1.38
N LEU A 274 -1.28 27.87 0.96
CA LEU A 274 -1.34 27.45 -0.44
C LEU A 274 -0.18 28.02 -1.27
N SER A 275 1.01 28.04 -0.66
CA SER A 275 2.22 28.64 -1.24
C SER A 275 3.24 27.59 -1.70
N LEU A 276 3.10 26.36 -1.21
CA LEU A 276 4.01 25.25 -1.48
C LEU A 276 3.26 24.10 -2.18
N PRO A 277 3.17 24.08 -3.53
CA PRO A 277 2.49 23.01 -4.25
C PRO A 277 3.14 21.65 -3.94
N THR A 278 2.33 20.58 -3.92
CA THR A 278 2.85 19.22 -3.79
C THR A 278 2.95 18.53 -5.16
N ALA A 279 3.98 17.72 -5.34
CA ALA A 279 4.04 16.80 -6.47
C ALA A 279 2.93 15.74 -6.36
N PHE A 280 2.42 15.30 -7.51
CA PHE A 280 1.38 14.28 -7.64
C PHE A 280 1.68 13.39 -8.87
N PRO A 281 1.51 12.05 -8.80
CA PRO A 281 1.09 11.26 -7.64
C PRO A 281 2.14 11.25 -6.52
N PHE A 282 1.77 10.74 -5.35
CA PHE A 282 2.69 10.56 -4.22
C PHE A 282 2.46 9.21 -3.53
N THR A 283 3.51 8.71 -2.88
CA THR A 283 3.49 7.44 -2.14
C THR A 283 3.52 7.71 -0.64
N ILE A 284 2.72 6.95 0.11
CA ILE A 284 2.60 6.99 1.57
C ILE A 284 3.04 5.63 2.11
N LEU A 285 4.13 5.59 2.88
CA LEU A 285 4.57 4.38 3.56
C LEU A 285 3.53 3.95 4.61
N SER A 286 3.41 2.66 4.92
CA SER A 286 2.49 2.19 5.95
C SER A 286 2.66 2.92 7.29
N GLY A 287 1.53 3.27 7.91
CA GLY A 287 1.44 4.02 9.16
C GLY A 287 1.76 5.52 9.03
N ALA A 288 2.17 6.01 7.86
CA ALA A 288 2.44 7.43 7.63
C ALA A 288 1.18 8.17 7.16
N THR A 289 1.13 9.47 7.45
CA THR A 289 0.07 10.38 6.99
C THR A 289 0.64 11.40 6.01
N LYS A 290 -0.04 11.60 4.88
CA LYS A 290 0.18 12.74 3.98
C LYS A 290 -0.91 13.77 4.20
N THR A 291 -0.52 14.97 4.59
CA THR A 291 -1.40 16.14 4.67
C THR A 291 -1.28 17.00 3.42
N VAL A 292 -2.41 17.40 2.84
CA VAL A 292 -2.49 18.39 1.76
C VAL A 292 -3.59 19.41 2.02
N TYR A 293 -3.48 20.56 1.36
CA TYR A 293 -4.44 21.66 1.44
C TYR A 293 -4.89 22.07 0.05
N PHE A 294 -6.16 22.44 -0.09
CA PHE A 294 -6.68 23.08 -1.31
C PHE A 294 -7.75 24.11 -0.91
N ARG A 295 -8.14 24.96 -1.87
CA ARG A 295 -9.23 25.93 -1.68
C ARG A 295 -10.37 25.68 -2.63
N GLN A 296 -11.58 25.90 -2.14
CA GLN A 296 -12.81 25.78 -2.91
C GLN A 296 -13.71 26.99 -2.64
N MET A 297 -14.40 27.46 -3.69
CA MET A 297 -15.33 28.57 -3.58
C MET A 297 -16.68 28.03 -3.07
N VAL A 298 -17.19 28.61 -1.99
CA VAL A 298 -18.48 28.26 -1.39
C VAL A 298 -19.40 29.49 -1.48
N THR A 299 -20.56 29.36 -2.12
CA THR A 299 -21.45 30.51 -2.39
C THR A 299 -22.95 30.22 -2.26
N GLY A 300 -23.72 31.29 -2.12
CA GLY A 300 -25.18 31.32 -2.16
C GLY A 300 -25.81 31.83 -0.87
N GLU A 301 -27.10 31.52 -0.72
CA GLU A 301 -27.95 31.91 0.42
C GLU A 301 -27.58 31.16 1.71
N PRO A 302 -28.06 31.61 2.89
CA PRO A 302 -27.72 31.05 4.17
C PRO A 302 -28.16 29.59 4.30
N ARG A 303 -27.18 28.67 4.38
CA ARG A 303 -27.37 27.22 4.50
C ARG A 303 -26.09 26.54 4.97
N THR A 304 -26.15 25.23 5.20
CA THR A 304 -24.94 24.42 5.39
C THR A 304 -24.56 23.77 4.06
N VAL A 305 -23.30 23.92 3.66
CA VAL A 305 -22.71 23.36 2.45
C VAL A 305 -21.85 22.16 2.85
N LEU A 306 -22.17 20.98 2.33
CA LEU A 306 -21.37 19.76 2.50
C LEU A 306 -20.38 19.61 1.35
N ASP A 307 -19.18 19.14 1.68
CA ASP A 307 -18.08 19.03 0.73
C ASP A 307 -17.29 17.74 0.99
N VAL A 308 -17.29 16.82 0.03
CA VAL A 308 -16.71 15.48 0.14
C VAL A 308 -15.43 15.38 -0.67
N VAL A 309 -14.36 14.86 -0.08
CA VAL A 309 -13.14 14.47 -0.83
C VAL A 309 -13.04 12.95 -0.88
N THR A 310 -12.65 12.40 -2.02
CA THR A 310 -12.35 10.98 -2.20
C THR A 310 -10.91 10.84 -2.65
N ALA A 311 -10.13 10.02 -1.93
CA ALA A 311 -8.80 9.61 -2.33
C ALA A 311 -8.84 8.21 -2.94
N SER A 312 -8.02 7.98 -3.97
CA SER A 312 -7.85 6.65 -4.54
C SER A 312 -6.39 6.41 -4.94
N GLY A 313 -5.97 5.16 -4.85
CA GLY A 313 -4.61 4.75 -5.08
C GLY A 313 -4.49 3.24 -5.33
N VAL A 314 -3.25 2.78 -5.34
CA VAL A 314 -2.87 1.37 -5.42
C VAL A 314 -1.67 1.10 -4.51
N ASP A 315 -1.51 -0.14 -4.04
CA ASP A 315 -0.26 -0.64 -3.42
C ASP A 315 0.81 -0.97 -4.49
N ASP A 316 1.93 -1.60 -4.10
CA ASP A 316 2.98 -2.05 -5.01
C ASP A 316 2.63 -3.31 -5.83
N GLU A 317 1.61 -4.07 -5.41
CA GLU A 317 1.01 -5.16 -6.18
C GLU A 317 -0.06 -4.70 -7.18
N ASN A 318 -0.37 -3.40 -7.21
CA ASN A 318 -1.44 -2.77 -8.00
C ASN A 318 -2.88 -3.15 -7.58
N LEU A 319 -3.11 -3.57 -6.33
CA LEU A 319 -4.45 -3.69 -5.79
C LEU A 319 -5.02 -2.29 -5.48
N PRO A 320 -6.28 -2.01 -5.84
CA PRO A 320 -6.88 -0.70 -5.68
C PRO A 320 -7.32 -0.43 -4.23
N VAL A 321 -7.18 0.83 -3.81
CA VAL A 321 -7.69 1.33 -2.53
C VAL A 321 -8.38 2.68 -2.72
N SER A 322 -9.42 2.94 -1.93
CA SER A 322 -10.11 4.23 -1.91
C SER A 322 -10.79 4.48 -0.58
N ASP A 323 -10.86 5.74 -0.18
CA ASP A 323 -11.63 6.20 0.97
C ASP A 323 -12.07 7.66 0.78
N PHE A 324 -13.03 8.12 1.58
CA PHE A 324 -13.59 9.47 1.48
C PHE A 324 -14.01 10.03 2.84
N ASP A 325 -14.02 11.36 2.95
CA ASP A 325 -14.58 12.06 4.11
C ASP A 325 -15.19 13.40 3.71
N ASP A 326 -16.10 13.89 4.54
CA ASP A 326 -16.84 15.12 4.30
C ASP A 326 -16.55 16.21 5.35
N ALA A 327 -16.67 17.46 4.92
CA ALA A 327 -16.63 18.62 5.80
C ALA A 327 -17.76 19.59 5.46
N SER A 328 -18.21 20.35 6.46
CA SER A 328 -19.31 21.29 6.30
C SER A 328 -18.91 22.74 6.57
N VAL A 329 -19.46 23.68 5.78
CA VAL A 329 -19.33 25.12 5.99
C VAL A 329 -20.71 25.75 6.09
N VAL A 330 -20.94 26.62 7.07
CA VAL A 330 -22.21 27.36 7.22
C VAL A 330 -22.11 28.71 6.53
N ILE A 331 -22.98 28.96 5.54
CA ILE A 331 -23.23 30.31 5.03
C ILE A 331 -24.23 30.99 5.97
N THR A 332 -23.85 32.11 6.57
CA THR A 332 -24.68 32.88 7.51
C THR A 332 -25.27 34.11 6.83
N ASN A 333 -26.49 34.47 7.22
CA ASN A 333 -27.13 35.70 6.76
C ASN A 333 -26.34 36.93 7.21
N VAL A 334 -26.08 37.87 6.29
CA VAL A 334 -25.46 39.16 6.59
C VAL A 334 -26.54 40.22 6.55
N LEU A 335 -26.86 40.81 7.71
CA LEU A 335 -27.91 41.82 7.79
C LEU A 335 -27.59 43.03 6.89
N PRO A 336 -28.58 43.58 6.17
CA PRO A 336 -28.37 44.76 5.35
C PRO A 336 -28.04 45.99 6.21
N ILE A 337 -27.20 46.86 5.68
CA ILE A 337 -26.75 48.10 6.28
C ILE A 337 -27.11 49.25 5.33
N ILE A 338 -27.81 50.26 5.86
CA ILE A 338 -28.08 51.52 5.17
C ILE A 338 -27.42 52.68 5.89
N GLN A 339 -27.06 53.71 5.13
CA GLN A 339 -26.60 54.99 5.66
C GLN A 339 -27.55 56.09 5.23
N VAL A 340 -28.00 56.91 6.18
CA VAL A 340 -28.77 58.12 5.91
C VAL A 340 -27.92 59.34 6.23
N THR A 341 -27.77 60.26 5.28
CA THR A 341 -27.16 61.57 5.55
C THR A 341 -28.20 62.66 5.40
N LYS A 342 -28.13 63.68 6.26
CA LYS A 342 -29.00 64.87 6.17
C LYS A 342 -28.15 66.12 6.34
N THR A 343 -28.24 67.05 5.40
CA THR A 343 -27.49 68.31 5.39
C THR A 343 -28.45 69.49 5.31
N ALA A 344 -28.04 70.64 5.86
CA ALA A 344 -28.80 71.88 5.86
C ALA A 344 -28.04 72.95 5.07
N SER A 345 -28.74 73.75 4.27
CA SER A 345 -28.15 74.85 3.52
C SER A 345 -29.11 76.05 3.46
N PRO A 346 -28.77 77.19 4.10
CA PRO A 346 -27.57 77.44 4.90
C PRO A 346 -27.60 76.75 6.28
N THR A 347 -26.44 76.51 6.90
CA THR A 347 -26.35 75.93 8.26
C THR A 347 -26.51 76.94 9.39
N THR A 348 -26.58 78.24 9.03
CA THR A 348 -26.75 79.35 9.97
C THR A 348 -27.72 80.36 9.38
N VAL A 349 -28.66 80.85 10.19
CA VAL A 349 -29.61 81.90 9.83
C VAL A 349 -29.56 83.01 10.87
N ILE A 350 -29.79 84.26 10.44
CA ILE A 350 -29.95 85.39 11.36
C ILE A 350 -31.33 85.32 12.06
N GLU A 351 -31.46 85.95 13.21
CA GLU A 351 -32.64 85.83 14.10
C GLU A 351 -33.98 86.25 13.46
N THR A 352 -33.96 87.06 12.41
CA THR A 352 -35.16 87.46 11.66
C THR A 352 -35.75 86.32 10.81
N GLY A 353 -35.05 85.19 10.72
CA GLY A 353 -35.47 84.01 9.97
C GLY A 353 -35.08 84.05 8.50
N GLN A 354 -34.83 82.87 7.92
CA GLN A 354 -34.63 82.61 6.48
C GLN A 354 -35.03 81.16 6.18
N ASP A 355 -35.37 80.88 4.92
CA ASP A 355 -35.60 79.50 4.47
C ASP A 355 -34.29 78.69 4.48
N VAL A 356 -34.37 77.45 4.97
CA VAL A 356 -33.26 76.48 4.99
C VAL A 356 -33.66 75.26 4.18
N LEU A 357 -32.87 74.93 3.16
CA LEU A 357 -33.04 73.69 2.41
C LEU A 357 -32.37 72.55 3.15
N PHE A 358 -33.12 71.49 3.44
CA PHE A 358 -32.56 70.24 3.93
C PHE A 358 -32.50 69.21 2.80
N THR A 359 -31.33 68.61 2.59
CA THR A 359 -31.13 67.51 1.66
C THR A 359 -30.84 66.26 2.45
N PHE A 360 -31.45 65.13 2.08
CA PHE A 360 -31.11 63.83 2.64
C PHE A 360 -30.76 62.85 1.54
N THR A 361 -29.85 61.93 1.83
CA THR A 361 -29.52 60.80 0.96
C THR A 361 -29.63 59.51 1.75
N VAL A 362 -30.14 58.46 1.10
CA VAL A 362 -30.13 57.09 1.64
C VAL A 362 -29.22 56.27 0.73
N SER A 363 -28.23 55.62 1.32
CA SER A 363 -27.28 54.76 0.60
C SER A 363 -27.37 53.34 1.13
N ASN A 364 -27.54 52.38 0.24
CA ASN A 364 -27.41 50.96 0.56
C ASN A 364 -25.91 50.61 0.62
N LEU A 365 -25.44 50.16 1.77
CA LEU A 365 -24.07 49.69 1.98
C LEU A 365 -23.99 48.16 2.05
N SER A 366 -25.12 47.48 1.82
CA SER A 366 -25.24 46.03 1.82
C SER A 366 -24.86 45.44 0.47
N ILE A 367 -24.65 44.13 0.43
CA ILE A 367 -24.55 43.38 -0.83
C ILE A 367 -25.92 43.11 -1.45
N GLU A 368 -26.96 43.08 -0.63
CA GLU A 368 -28.35 42.83 -1.03
C GLU A 368 -29.09 44.14 -1.26
N ALA A 369 -30.07 44.11 -2.16
CA ALA A 369 -30.93 45.25 -2.41
C ALA A 369 -31.83 45.53 -1.19
N VAL A 370 -32.02 46.81 -0.85
CA VAL A 370 -32.90 47.22 0.26
C VAL A 370 -34.03 48.11 -0.27
N THR A 371 -35.23 47.94 0.26
CA THR A 371 -36.37 48.80 -0.10
C THR A 371 -36.61 49.84 0.98
N ILE A 372 -36.69 51.11 0.58
CA ILE A 372 -37.10 52.20 1.49
C ILE A 372 -38.58 51.98 1.84
N THR A 373 -38.89 51.62 3.08
CA THR A 373 -40.27 51.40 3.53
C THR A 373 -40.89 52.60 4.25
N SER A 374 -40.06 53.51 4.75
CA SER A 374 -40.52 54.76 5.36
C SER A 374 -39.42 55.81 5.33
N LEU A 375 -39.83 57.07 5.23
CA LEU A 375 -39.00 58.24 5.42
C LEU A 375 -39.71 59.14 6.44
N THR A 376 -39.07 59.39 7.57
CA THR A 376 -39.64 60.23 8.62
C THR A 376 -38.61 61.21 9.15
N ASP A 377 -39.08 62.42 9.40
CA ASP A 377 -38.33 63.48 10.03
C ASP A 377 -39.03 63.92 11.31
N SER A 378 -38.25 64.21 12.35
CA SER A 378 -38.79 64.60 13.65
C SER A 378 -39.59 65.92 13.64
N VAL A 379 -39.35 66.80 12.67
CA VAL A 379 -40.01 68.12 12.54
C VAL A 379 -41.06 68.10 11.43
N TYR A 380 -40.72 67.50 10.29
CA TYR A 380 -41.56 67.53 9.10
C TYR A 380 -42.47 66.30 8.95
N GLY A 381 -42.34 65.29 9.82
CA GLY A 381 -43.12 64.06 9.75
C GLY A 381 -42.72 63.20 8.56
N THR A 382 -43.69 62.57 7.89
CA THR A 382 -43.44 61.72 6.72
C THR A 382 -42.90 62.55 5.56
N LEU A 383 -41.79 62.10 4.97
CA LEU A 383 -41.19 62.71 3.78
C LEU A 383 -41.64 61.95 2.54
N ALA A 384 -41.95 62.67 1.47
CA ALA A 384 -42.29 62.07 0.18
C ALA A 384 -41.07 61.46 -0.52
N GLY A 385 -39.89 62.10 -0.38
CA GLY A 385 -38.73 61.80 -1.21
C GLY A 385 -38.84 62.40 -2.60
N ASP A 386 -37.87 62.05 -3.43
CA ASP A 386 -37.85 62.30 -4.87
C ASP A 386 -37.61 60.98 -5.62
N ALA A 387 -37.47 61.05 -6.95
CA ALA A 387 -37.56 59.88 -7.84
C ALA A 387 -36.53 58.77 -7.53
N ASP A 388 -35.39 59.10 -6.94
CA ASP A 388 -34.34 58.14 -6.56
C ASP A 388 -34.25 57.91 -5.04
N CYS A 389 -35.11 58.54 -4.23
CA CYS A 389 -35.09 58.47 -2.77
C CYS A 389 -36.49 58.59 -2.15
N GLU A 390 -37.49 57.89 -2.71
CA GLU A 390 -38.86 57.81 -2.20
C GLU A 390 -39.20 56.44 -1.58
N VAL A 391 -40.31 56.37 -0.84
CA VAL A 391 -40.80 55.09 -0.29
C VAL A 391 -41.16 54.15 -1.44
N GLY A 392 -40.63 52.93 -1.40
CA GLY A 392 -40.75 51.93 -2.46
C GLY A 392 -39.52 51.86 -3.36
N THR A 393 -38.59 52.83 -3.29
CA THR A 393 -37.33 52.75 -4.01
C THR A 393 -36.49 51.59 -3.49
N VAL A 394 -35.95 50.82 -4.43
CA VAL A 394 -34.97 49.75 -4.18
C VAL A 394 -33.57 50.32 -4.42
N LEU A 395 -32.72 50.26 -3.40
CA LEU A 395 -31.35 50.81 -3.39
C LEU A 395 -30.28 49.74 -3.54
#